data_AF-A0A7J3U744-F1
#
_entry.id   AF-A0A7J3U744-F1
#
_cell.length_a   1.000
_cell.length_b   1.000
_cell.length_c   1.000
_cell.angle_alpha   90.00
_cell.angle_beta   90.00
_cell.angle_gamma   90.00
#
_symmetry.space_group_name_H-M   'P 1'
#
loop_
_entity.id
_entity.type
_entity.pdbx_description
1 polymer ?
#
loop_
_entity_poly.entity_id
_entity_poly.type
_entity_poly.pdbx_seq_one_letter_code
_entity_poly.pdbx_strand_id
1 'polypeptide(L)'
;PTKSWMVEEIAHKLQVSKPTVYRHLNKLKGMDILEDVQVEDTSGQSKKAYRLRYGNLEKAWSFVEAHLKVAIENYGKTVEHIQRLVEEEKR
;
A
#
# COMPACT_ATOMS: atom_id res chain seq x y z
N PRO A 1 14.79 6.92 2.43
CA PRO A 1 14.18 8.27 2.36
C PRO A 1 13.06 8.46 3.38
N THR A 2 13.18 9.41 4.32
CA THR A 2 12.15 9.72 5.34
C THR A 2 11.27 10.91 4.97
N LYS A 3 11.58 11.58 3.85
CA LYS A 3 10.82 12.73 3.37
C LYS A 3 9.39 12.30 3.00
N SER A 4 8.43 13.14 3.38
CA SER A 4 7.07 13.11 2.88
C SER A 4 6.94 14.10 1.73
N TRP A 5 6.17 13.76 0.71
CA TRP A 5 5.96 14.60 -0.47
C TRP A 5 4.49 14.94 -0.65
N MET A 6 4.20 16.21 -0.89
CA MET A 6 2.88 16.65 -1.32
C MET A 6 2.68 16.33 -2.81
N VAL A 7 1.42 16.17 -3.21
CA VAL A 7 1.06 15.85 -4.60
C VAL A 7 1.49 16.98 -5.54
N GLU A 8 1.34 18.23 -5.09
CA GLU A 8 1.76 19.44 -5.77
C GLU A 8 3.25 19.42 -6.10
N GLU A 9 4.10 19.03 -5.14
CA GLU A 9 5.55 18.98 -5.32
C GLU A 9 5.94 17.93 -6.37
N ILE A 10 5.30 16.75 -6.32
CA ILE A 10 5.56 15.66 -7.26
C ILE A 10 5.09 16.06 -8.66
N ALA A 11 3.88 16.62 -8.77
CA ALA A 11 3.31 17.08 -10.03
C ALA A 11 4.20 18.14 -10.69
N HIS A 12 4.67 19.12 -9.92
CA HIS A 12 5.59 20.14 -10.38
C HIS A 12 6.93 19.56 -10.81
N LYS A 13 7.53 18.67 -10.00
CA LYS A 13 8.83 18.07 -10.32
C LYS A 13 8.79 17.18 -11.57
N LEU A 14 7.70 16.45 -11.77
CA LEU A 14 7.54 15.51 -12.88
C LEU A 14 6.86 16.13 -14.11
N GLN A 15 6.43 17.39 -14.03
CA GLN A 15 5.72 18.10 -15.11
C GLN A 15 4.47 17.34 -15.61
N VAL A 16 3.71 16.77 -14.67
CA VAL A 16 2.47 16.03 -14.96
C VAL A 16 1.30 16.57 -14.13
N SER A 17 0.08 16.30 -14.57
CA SER A 17 -1.12 16.75 -13.86
C SER A 17 -1.29 16.07 -12.49
N LYS A 18 -1.87 16.76 -11.51
CA LYS A 18 -2.18 16.19 -10.19
C LYS A 18 -3.01 14.88 -10.29
N PRO A 19 -4.04 14.78 -11.15
CA PRO A 19 -4.77 13.51 -11.33
C PRO A 19 -3.88 12.34 -11.76
N THR A 20 -2.89 12.60 -12.63
CA THR A 20 -1.90 11.60 -13.03
C THR A 20 -1.07 11.14 -11.83
N VAL A 21 -0.57 12.07 -11.02
CA VAL A 21 0.17 11.74 -9.80
C VAL A 21 -0.68 10.92 -8.82
N TYR A 22 -1.92 11.36 -8.53
CA TYR A 22 -2.84 10.63 -7.65
C TYR A 22 -3.04 9.18 -8.11
N ARG A 23 -3.22 8.95 -9.41
CA ARG A 23 -3.39 7.60 -9.97
C ARG A 23 -2.20 6.70 -9.63
N HIS A 24 -0.97 7.18 -9.76
CA HIS A 24 0.22 6.39 -9.47
C HIS A 24 0.44 6.20 -7.96
N LEU A 25 0.24 7.26 -7.15
CA LEU A 25 0.35 7.17 -5.70
C LEU A 25 -0.68 6.22 -5.10
N ASN A 26 -1.92 6.23 -5.59
CA ASN A 26 -2.96 5.32 -5.13
C ASN A 26 -2.65 3.86 -5.48
N LYS A 27 -2.02 3.59 -6.63
CA LYS A 27 -1.54 2.24 -6.96
C LYS A 27 -0.46 1.77 -5.98
N LEU A 28 0.54 2.60 -5.72
CA LEU A 28 1.63 2.27 -4.80
C LEU A 28 1.14 2.13 -3.35
N LYS A 29 0.20 2.98 -2.92
CA LYS A 29 -0.47 2.83 -1.62
C LYS A 29 -1.30 1.55 -1.56
N GLY A 30 -2.02 1.20 -2.62
CA GLY A 30 -2.80 -0.04 -2.71
C GLY A 30 -1.91 -1.30 -2.66
N MET A 31 -0.65 -1.19 -3.06
CA MET A 31 0.37 -2.23 -2.91
C MET A 31 1.06 -2.21 -1.53
N ASP A 32 0.62 -1.35 -0.61
CA ASP A 32 1.23 -1.16 0.71
C ASP A 32 2.69 -0.65 0.68
N ILE A 33 3.11 -0.02 -0.42
CA ILE A 33 4.46 0.56 -0.57
C ILE A 33 4.53 1.97 0.00
N LEU A 34 3.46 2.75 -0.16
CA LEU A 34 3.36 4.10 0.36
C LEU A 34 2.31 4.18 1.47
N GLU A 35 2.51 5.13 2.38
CA GLU A 35 1.48 5.54 3.33
C GLU A 35 1.22 7.04 3.21
N ASP A 36 -0.01 7.44 3.49
CA ASP A 36 -0.33 8.85 3.64
C ASP A 36 -0.06 9.33 5.06
N VAL A 37 0.45 10.54 5.14
CA VAL A 37 0.75 11.24 6.39
C VAL A 37 0.21 12.65 6.31
N GLN A 38 -0.13 13.21 7.46
CA GLN A 38 -0.47 14.61 7.57
C GLN A 38 0.80 15.39 7.88
N VAL A 39 1.05 16.45 7.12
CA VAL A 39 2.15 17.40 7.36
C VAL A 39 1.54 18.77 7.59
N GLU A 40 2.00 19.47 8.63
CA GLU A 40 1.60 20.86 8.84
C GLU A 40 2.35 21.76 7.87
N ASP A 41 1.62 22.68 7.24
CA ASP A 41 2.24 23.76 6.49
C ASP A 41 2.62 24.94 7.40
N THR A 42 3.30 25.93 6.83
CA THR A 42 3.72 27.16 7.54
C THR A 42 2.57 27.98 8.10
N SER A 43 1.34 27.70 7.69
CA SER A 43 0.11 28.37 8.15
C SER A 43 -0.59 27.57 9.26
N GLY A 44 0.00 26.45 9.71
CA GLY A 44 -0.59 25.51 10.66
C GLY A 44 -1.70 24.65 10.06
N GLN A 45 -1.90 24.66 8.73
CA GLN A 45 -2.89 23.82 8.09
C GLN A 45 -2.31 22.43 7.80
N SER A 46 -3.03 21.40 8.23
CA SER A 46 -2.69 20.02 7.97
C SER A 46 -2.97 19.67 6.50
N LYS A 47 -1.92 19.21 5.80
CA LYS A 47 -1.97 18.80 4.39
C LYS A 47 -1.59 17.34 4.25
N LYS A 48 -2.28 16.66 3.33
CA LYS A 48 -1.98 15.28 2.98
C LYS A 48 -0.70 15.19 2.16
N ALA A 49 0.24 14.39 2.64
CA ALA A 49 1.46 14.01 1.95
C ALA A 49 1.58 12.48 1.90
N TYR A 50 2.52 12.01 1.08
CA TYR A 50 2.81 10.59 0.90
C TYR A 50 4.27 10.34 1.25
N ARG A 51 4.54 9.23 1.94
CA ARG A 51 5.91 8.78 2.21
C ARG A 51 6.05 7.29 1.94
N LEU A 52 7.30 6.89 1.68
CA LEU A 52 7.66 5.50 1.50
C LEU A 52 7.56 4.77 2.84
N ARG A 53 6.81 3.66 2.89
CA ARG A 53 6.79 2.82 4.08
C ARG A 53 8.21 2.35 4.40
N TYR A 54 8.55 2.35 5.68
CA TYR A 54 9.87 1.98 6.19
C TYR A 54 11.04 2.81 5.63
N GLY A 55 10.76 3.88 4.89
CA GLY A 55 11.75 4.72 4.24
C GLY A 55 12.67 3.97 3.28
N ASN A 56 12.31 2.79 2.77
CA ASN A 56 13.10 1.99 1.85
C ASN A 56 12.16 1.10 1.00
N LEU A 57 12.36 1.10 -0.32
CA LEU A 57 11.46 0.44 -1.26
C LEU A 57 11.60 -1.09 -1.21
N GLU A 58 12.83 -1.58 -1.13
CA GLU A 58 13.13 -3.00 -0.98
C GLU A 58 12.56 -3.54 0.33
N LYS A 59 12.73 -2.78 1.42
CA LYS A 59 12.12 -3.14 2.72
C LYS A 59 10.60 -3.15 2.63
N ALA A 60 9.97 -2.11 2.07
CA ALA A 60 8.53 -2.09 1.87
C ALA A 60 8.05 -3.30 1.06
N TRP A 61 8.74 -3.62 -0.05
CA TRP A 61 8.42 -4.79 -0.87
C TRP A 61 8.55 -6.12 -0.08
N SER A 62 9.59 -6.28 0.73
CA SER A 62 9.76 -7.50 1.55
C SER A 62 8.59 -7.72 2.53
N PHE A 63 8.00 -6.64 3.06
CA PHE A 63 6.79 -6.74 3.89
C PHE A 63 5.56 -7.11 3.08
N VAL A 64 5.41 -6.58 1.86
CA VAL A 64 4.33 -6.95 0.93
C VAL A 64 4.39 -8.44 0.62
N GLU A 65 5.57 -8.97 0.31
CA GLU A 65 5.78 -10.40 0.06
C GLU A 65 5.45 -11.26 1.28
N ALA A 66 5.89 -10.84 2.48
CA ALA A 66 5.57 -11.53 3.71
C ALA A 66 4.06 -11.56 3.98
N HIS A 67 3.35 -10.44 3.81
CA HIS A 67 1.89 -10.38 3.94
C HIS A 67 1.18 -11.29 2.93
N LEU A 68 1.62 -11.29 1.67
CA LEU A 68 1.06 -12.13 0.63
C LEU A 68 1.23 -13.62 0.95
N LYS A 69 2.42 -14.03 1.41
CA LYS A 69 2.69 -15.42 1.80
C LYS A 69 1.72 -15.91 2.87
N VAL A 70 1.52 -15.10 3.93
CA VAL A 70 0.58 -15.42 5.02
C VAL A 70 -0.86 -15.48 4.52
N ALA A 71 -1.27 -14.54 3.66
CA ALA A 71 -2.61 -14.51 3.09
C ALA A 71 -2.91 -15.77 2.26
N ILE A 72 -1.97 -16.15 1.37
CA ILE A 72 -2.08 -17.34 0.54
C ILE A 72 -2.16 -18.61 1.40
N GLU A 73 -1.31 -18.72 2.42
CA GLU A 73 -1.32 -19.87 3.34
C GLU A 73 -2.68 -20.00 4.04
N ASN A 74 -3.23 -18.88 4.53
CA ASN A 74 -4.54 -18.88 5.20
C ASN A 74 -5.68 -19.23 4.25
N TYR A 75 -5.69 -18.67 3.03
CA TYR A 75 -6.69 -19.03 2.02
C TYR A 75 -6.61 -20.50 1.63
N GLY A 76 -5.39 -21.05 1.52
CA GLY A 76 -5.17 -22.49 1.31
C GLY A 76 -5.84 -23.33 2.39
N LYS A 77 -5.57 -23.02 3.67
CA LYS A 77 -6.19 -23.72 4.82
C LYS A 77 -7.72 -23.62 4.80
N THR A 78 -8.29 -22.47 4.44
CA THR A 78 -9.74 -22.31 4.31
C THR A 78 -10.32 -23.20 3.20
N VAL A 79 -9.67 -23.25 2.03
CA VAL A 79 -10.10 -24.09 0.91
C VAL A 79 -10.03 -25.57 1.28
N GLU A 80 -8.92 -26.00 1.90
CA GLU A 80 -8.76 -27.38 2.40
C GLU A 80 -9.85 -27.76 3.41
N HIS A 81 -10.20 -26.83 4.31
CA HIS A 81 -11.26 -27.06 5.28
C HIS A 81 -12.63 -27.20 4.61
N ILE A 82 -12.98 -26.31 3.68
CA ILE A 82 -14.23 -26.37 2.91
C ILE A 82 -14.32 -27.69 2.12
N GLN A 83 -13.22 -28.09 1.47
CA GLN A 83 -13.16 -29.34 0.71
C GLN A 83 -13.47 -30.55 1.60
N ARG A 84 -12.89 -30.59 2.81
CA ARG A 84 -13.14 -31.66 3.78
C ARG A 84 -14.62 -31.75 4.18
N LEU A 85 -15.26 -30.62 4.46
CA LEU A 85 -16.68 -30.58 4.81
C LEU A 85 -17.56 -31.12 3.67
N VAL A 86 -17.22 -30.79 2.41
CA VAL A 86 -17.94 -31.30 1.23
C VAL A 86 -17.77 -32.81 1.06
N GLU A 87 -16.60 -33.36 1.39
CA GLU A 87 -16.35 -34.81 1.34
C GLU A 87 -17.06 -35.58 2.45
N GLU A 88 -17.18 -34.99 3.64
CA GLU A 88 -17.91 -35.56 4.78
C GLU A 88 -19.42 -35.63 4.50
N GLU A 89 -20.02 -34.59 3.92
CA GLU A 89 -21.45 -34.57 3.56
C GLU A 89 -21.82 -35.60 2.47
N LYS A 90 -20.85 -35.99 1.62
CA LYS A 90 -21.06 -36.99 0.56
C LYS A 90 -21.01 -38.44 1.05
N ARG A 91 -20.54 -38.68 2.28
CA ARG A 91 -20.43 -40.02 2.88
C ARG A 91 -21.69 -40.40 3.62
#